data_AF-A0A7S3UK97-F1
#
_entry.id   AF-A0A7S3UK97-F1
#
_cell.length_a   1.000
_cell.length_b   1.000
_cell.length_c   1.000
_cell.angle_alpha   90.00
_cell.angle_beta   90.00
_cell.angle_gamma   90.00
#
_symmetry.space_group_name_H-M   'P 1'
#
loop_
_entity.id
_entity.type
_entity.pdbx_description
1 polymer ?
#
loop_
_entity_poly.entity_id
_entity_poly.type
_entity_poly.pdbx_seq_one_letter_code
_entity_poly.pdbx_strand_id
1 'polypeptide(L)'
;MAEEDVIDFDDASSMASAAMNVLEEGEEDFMADEDGFIFGDSGMTAEEMEAMQKFMPNSSTPAPQARTLADIILEKIKEAEAKAEGTNDEETPGQLSAKVMDVYKAIGAWMKKYSSGPLPKAFKIIPSLTNWEEVLYLTNPVEWSACGMRAATKLFASNLNDKMAQRFYNLVLLPAVREDIAKYRRLNFNLYEALKKAMFKPAAWMKGILLPLAAENCTLQEAMIFGSILAKVRVPVQHSAAA
;
A
#
# COMPACT_ATOMS: atom_id res chain seq x y z
N MET A 1 2.47 51.26 -18.26
CA MET A 1 3.32 52.35 -17.76
C MET A 1 4.21 51.76 -16.69
N ALA A 2 5.40 51.35 -17.10
CA ALA A 2 6.53 50.99 -16.25
C ALA A 2 7.75 51.30 -17.12
N GLU A 3 8.31 52.49 -16.94
CA GLU A 3 9.64 52.85 -17.44
C GLU A 3 10.62 52.42 -16.34
N GLU A 4 11.57 51.56 -16.73
CA GLU A 4 12.69 51.12 -15.89
C GLU A 4 13.83 52.15 -16.02
N ASP A 5 14.35 52.57 -14.87
CA ASP A 5 15.51 53.44 -14.77
C ASP A 5 16.79 52.70 -15.20
N VAL A 6 17.52 53.33 -16.12
CA VAL A 6 18.81 52.93 -16.67
C VAL A 6 19.91 53.32 -15.67
N ILE A 7 20.75 52.35 -15.27
CA ILE A 7 21.99 52.59 -14.52
C ILE A 7 23.16 52.51 -15.51
N ASP A 8 23.98 53.56 -15.50
CA ASP A 8 25.07 53.84 -16.45
C ASP A 8 26.20 52.80 -16.43
N PHE A 9 26.70 52.50 -17.64
CA PHE A 9 27.65 51.45 -17.99
C PHE A 9 29.07 52.04 -18.12
N ASP A 10 29.76 52.27 -16.99
CA ASP A 10 31.17 52.74 -17.02
C ASP A 10 32.09 52.04 -15.99
N ASP A 11 31.71 50.85 -15.50
CA ASP A 11 32.50 50.05 -14.52
C ASP A 11 33.00 48.70 -15.06
N ALA A 12 32.79 48.41 -16.34
CA ALA A 12 33.24 47.14 -16.96
C ALA A 12 34.74 47.14 -17.33
N SER A 13 35.36 48.31 -17.46
CA SER A 13 36.78 48.44 -17.86
C SER A 13 37.75 48.15 -16.72
N SER A 14 37.33 48.40 -15.47
CA SER A 14 38.13 48.17 -14.27
C SER A 14 38.25 46.68 -13.91
N MET A 15 37.17 45.90 -14.06
CA MET A 15 37.21 44.45 -13.86
C MET A 15 37.98 43.70 -14.96
N ALA A 16 37.98 44.21 -16.20
CA ALA A 16 38.72 43.59 -17.30
C ALA A 16 40.24 43.67 -17.09
N SER A 17 40.74 44.79 -16.56
CA SER A 17 42.18 44.98 -16.30
C SER A 17 42.68 44.17 -15.10
N ALA A 18 41.83 43.94 -14.10
CA ALA A 18 42.14 43.07 -12.95
C ALA A 18 42.08 41.57 -13.30
N ALA A 19 41.24 41.16 -14.25
CA ALA A 19 41.19 39.79 -14.75
C ALA A 19 42.34 39.46 -15.71
N MET A 20 42.86 40.45 -16.43
CA MET A 20 43.93 40.25 -17.43
C MET A 20 45.33 40.14 -16.80
N ASN A 21 45.53 40.62 -15.57
CA ASN A 21 46.81 40.51 -14.83
C ASN A 21 46.96 39.23 -13.98
N VAL A 22 45.95 38.35 -13.95
CA VAL A 22 46.01 37.08 -13.17
C VAL A 22 46.27 35.86 -14.08
N LEU A 23 46.41 36.04 -15.40
CA LEU A 23 46.54 34.96 -16.38
C LEU A 23 47.89 34.93 -17.13
N GLU A 24 48.89 35.71 -16.73
CA GLU A 24 50.25 35.64 -17.28
C GLU A 24 51.28 35.38 -16.18
N GLU A 25 51.26 34.18 -15.60
CA GLU A 25 52.45 33.56 -14.98
C GLU A 25 52.21 32.05 -14.86
N GLY A 26 52.66 31.30 -15.87
CA GLY A 26 52.69 29.83 -15.85
C GLY A 26 52.18 29.16 -17.13
N GLU A 27 52.87 29.33 -18.27
CA GLU A 27 52.75 28.38 -19.39
C GLU A 27 53.38 27.04 -18.95
N GLU A 28 52.55 26.11 -18.46
CA GLU A 28 52.88 24.69 -18.42
C GLU A 28 52.28 24.04 -19.67
N ASP A 29 53.15 23.51 -20.55
CA ASP A 29 52.78 22.84 -21.80
C ASP A 29 52.01 21.54 -21.52
N PHE A 30 50.69 21.62 -21.42
CA PHE A 30 49.82 20.45 -21.40
C PHE A 30 49.55 19.98 -22.82
N MET A 31 50.02 18.78 -23.19
CA MET A 31 49.60 18.11 -24.42
C MET A 31 48.46 17.13 -24.13
N ALA A 32 47.43 17.16 -24.97
CA ALA A 32 46.32 16.22 -24.98
C ALA A 32 46.43 15.30 -26.21
N ASP A 33 46.18 14.01 -26.03
CA ASP A 33 46.04 13.06 -27.14
C ASP A 33 44.62 13.10 -27.75
N GLU A 34 44.44 12.40 -28.88
CA GLU A 34 43.22 12.46 -29.71
C GLU A 34 41.95 11.92 -29.01
N ASP A 35 42.11 11.28 -27.84
CA ASP A 35 41.01 10.80 -26.98
C ASP A 35 40.72 11.73 -25.78
N GLY A 36 41.41 12.88 -25.68
CA GLY A 36 41.14 13.93 -24.68
C GLY A 36 41.74 13.67 -23.29
N PHE A 37 42.79 12.86 -23.18
CA PHE A 37 43.49 12.64 -21.91
C PHE A 37 44.64 13.65 -21.76
N ILE A 38 44.63 14.42 -20.67
CA ILE A 38 45.65 15.44 -20.37
C ILE A 38 46.76 14.79 -19.55
N PHE A 39 47.99 14.77 -20.08
CA PHE A 39 49.19 14.37 -19.31
C PHE A 39 49.99 15.62 -18.93
N GLY A 40 50.05 15.91 -17.63
CA GLY A 40 50.98 16.90 -17.05
C GLY A 40 52.18 16.19 -16.45
N ASP A 41 53.39 16.60 -16.83
CA ASP A 41 54.63 16.17 -16.18
C ASP A 41 54.81 16.94 -14.86
N SER A 42 54.01 16.61 -13.85
CA SER A 42 54.34 17.02 -12.47
C SER A 42 55.33 16.02 -11.89
N GLY A 43 56.62 16.30 -12.08
CA GLY A 43 57.67 15.74 -11.25
C GLY A 43 57.44 16.16 -9.79
N MET A 44 57.21 15.18 -8.92
CA MET A 44 57.04 15.42 -7.47
C MET A 44 58.21 16.23 -6.91
N THR A 45 57.89 17.30 -6.18
CA THR A 45 58.88 18.12 -5.51
C THR A 45 59.42 17.40 -4.26
N ALA A 46 60.63 17.76 -3.81
CA ALA A 46 61.26 17.16 -2.64
C ALA A 46 60.42 17.34 -1.35
N GLU A 47 59.63 18.41 -1.27
CA GLU A 47 58.73 18.68 -0.14
C GLU A 47 57.48 17.78 -0.15
N GLU A 48 56.95 17.44 -1.34
CA GLU A 48 55.83 16.50 -1.48
C GLU A 48 56.25 15.07 -1.14
N MET A 49 57.49 14.67 -1.46
CA MET A 49 58.05 13.38 -1.07
C MET A 49 58.20 13.26 0.46
N GLU A 50 58.58 14.34 1.15
CA GLU A 50 58.71 14.37 2.61
C GLU A 50 57.33 14.32 3.30
N ALA A 51 56.33 15.03 2.75
CA ALA A 51 54.95 14.98 3.23
C ALA A 51 54.34 13.57 3.08
N MET A 52 54.64 12.88 1.97
CA MET A 52 54.22 11.50 1.74
C MET A 52 54.90 10.52 2.72
N GLN A 53 56.17 10.75 3.06
CA GLN A 53 56.91 9.90 4.01
C GLN A 53 56.36 10.02 5.44
N LYS A 54 55.77 11.16 5.81
CA LYS A 54 55.10 11.37 7.11
C LYS A 54 53.77 10.62 7.25
N PHE A 55 53.17 10.20 6.13
CA PHE A 55 51.86 9.53 6.11
C PHE A 55 51.96 7.99 5.93
N MET A 56 53.16 7.45 5.72
CA MET A 56 53.40 6.00 5.71
C MET A 56 53.73 5.48 7.13
N PRO A 57 53.04 4.44 7.62
CA PRO A 57 53.44 3.79 8.87
C PRO A 57 54.79 3.07 8.66
N ASN A 58 55.79 3.44 9.47
CA ASN A 58 57.12 2.83 9.46
C ASN A 58 57.04 1.29 9.50
N SER A 59 57.72 0.64 8.55
CA SER A 59 57.81 -0.81 8.35
C SER A 59 58.63 -1.57 9.41
N SER A 60 58.79 -1.01 10.62
CA SER A 60 59.67 -1.54 11.66
C SER A 60 58.96 -1.88 12.98
N THR A 61 57.63 -1.89 13.00
CA THR A 61 56.85 -2.34 14.17
C THR A 61 55.89 -3.43 13.70
N PRO A 62 55.84 -4.63 14.32
CA PRO A 62 54.79 -5.59 14.00
C PRO A 62 53.45 -4.94 14.33
N ALA A 63 52.69 -4.60 13.30
CA ALA A 63 51.38 -4.01 13.47
C ALA A 63 50.51 -4.98 14.29
N PRO A 64 49.75 -4.51 15.30
CA PRO A 64 48.70 -5.33 15.87
C PRO A 64 47.80 -5.74 14.71
N GLN A 65 47.56 -7.04 14.56
CA GLN A 65 46.80 -7.62 13.44
C GLN A 65 45.55 -6.76 13.18
N ALA A 66 45.64 -5.89 12.19
CA ALA A 66 44.53 -5.05 11.80
C ALA A 66 43.50 -6.03 11.25
N ARG A 67 42.36 -6.14 11.95
CA ARG A 67 41.23 -6.94 11.49
C ARG A 67 40.99 -6.58 10.03
N THR A 68 41.13 -7.54 9.14
CA THR A 68 40.99 -7.25 7.72
C THR A 68 39.53 -6.94 7.43
N LEU A 69 39.27 -6.15 6.39
CA LEU A 69 37.89 -5.87 5.97
C LEU A 69 37.13 -7.19 5.70
N ALA A 70 37.83 -8.22 5.21
CA ALA A 70 37.28 -9.57 5.03
C ALA A 70 36.83 -10.21 6.35
N ASP A 71 37.60 -10.05 7.44
CA ASP A 71 37.22 -10.57 8.77
C ASP A 71 35.97 -9.85 9.30
N ILE A 72 35.90 -8.53 9.11
CA ILE A 72 34.74 -7.72 9.51
C ILE A 72 33.50 -8.10 8.69
N ILE A 73 33.65 -8.34 7.39
CA ILE A 73 32.55 -8.78 6.50
C ILE A 73 32.06 -10.17 6.92
N LEU A 74 32.96 -11.11 7.20
CA LEU A 74 32.60 -12.47 7.64
C LEU A 74 31.93 -12.48 9.01
N GLU A 75 32.39 -11.63 9.95
CA GLU A 75 31.78 -11.45 11.27
C GLU A 75 30.38 -10.84 11.13
N LYS A 76 30.21 -9.82 10.28
CA LYS A 76 28.92 -9.18 9.96
C LYS A 76 27.93 -10.13 9.28
N ILE A 77 28.39 -10.98 8.37
CA ILE A 77 27.54 -12.00 7.71
C ILE A 77 27.06 -13.01 8.76
N LYS A 78 27.96 -13.52 9.61
CA LYS A 78 27.58 -14.45 10.69
C LYS A 78 26.64 -13.82 11.72
N GLU A 79 26.85 -12.55 12.09
CA GLU A 79 25.93 -11.82 12.96
C GLU A 79 24.55 -11.63 12.30
N ALA A 80 24.50 -11.38 10.99
CA ALA A 80 23.26 -11.26 10.24
C ALA A 80 22.52 -12.60 10.11
N GLU A 81 23.25 -13.69 9.84
CA GLU A 81 22.72 -15.05 9.78
C GLU A 81 22.21 -15.53 11.15
N ALA A 82 22.97 -15.31 12.22
CA ALA A 82 22.54 -15.66 13.58
C ALA A 82 21.36 -14.81 14.06
N LYS A 83 21.26 -13.55 13.60
CA LYS A 83 20.10 -12.69 13.87
C LYS A 83 18.87 -13.09 13.05
N ALA A 84 19.07 -13.66 11.86
CA ALA A 84 18.01 -14.25 11.05
C ALA A 84 17.51 -15.60 11.64
N GLU A 85 18.41 -16.44 12.16
CA GLU A 85 18.05 -17.71 12.82
C GLU A 85 17.44 -17.52 14.22
N GLY A 86 17.73 -16.42 14.90
CA GLY A 86 17.14 -16.05 16.20
C GLY A 86 15.69 -15.56 16.14
N THR A 87 15.18 -15.25 14.94
CA THR A 87 13.77 -14.97 14.67
C THR A 87 13.13 -16.15 13.96
N ASN A 88 12.89 -17.24 14.71
CA ASN A 88 11.94 -18.29 14.32
C ASN A 88 10.48 -17.80 14.43
N ASP A 89 10.22 -16.59 13.95
CA ASP A 89 8.91 -16.18 13.47
C ASP A 89 9.09 -16.04 11.96
N GLU A 90 8.99 -17.16 11.25
CA GLU A 90 8.72 -17.14 9.81
C GLU A 90 7.36 -16.44 9.63
N GLU A 91 7.35 -15.10 9.68
CA GLU A 91 6.27 -14.30 9.13
C GLU A 91 6.35 -14.46 7.61
N THR A 92 5.79 -15.57 7.12
CA THR A 92 5.46 -15.76 5.71
C THR A 92 4.76 -14.49 5.25
N PRO A 93 5.22 -13.78 4.20
CA PRO A 93 4.61 -12.54 3.77
C PRO A 93 3.16 -12.82 3.34
N GLY A 94 2.21 -12.53 4.24
CA GLY A 94 0.79 -12.84 4.06
C GLY A 94 0.09 -13.52 5.24
N GLN A 95 0.80 -14.02 6.26
CA GLN A 95 0.13 -14.61 7.44
C GLN A 95 -0.30 -13.54 8.46
N LEU A 96 -1.60 -13.51 8.75
CA LEU A 96 -2.15 -12.72 9.83
C LEU A 96 -1.58 -13.20 11.18
N SER A 97 -1.16 -12.27 12.05
CA SER A 97 -0.66 -12.64 13.37
C SER A 97 -1.70 -13.39 14.20
N ALA A 98 -1.27 -14.37 14.99
CA ALA A 98 -2.16 -15.22 15.79
C ALA A 98 -3.15 -14.42 16.67
N LYS A 99 -2.68 -13.31 17.26
CA LYS A 99 -3.52 -12.40 18.05
C LYS A 99 -4.65 -11.78 17.24
N VAL A 100 -4.38 -11.37 16.00
CA VAL A 100 -5.40 -10.80 15.11
C VAL A 100 -6.45 -11.86 14.77
N MET A 101 -6.02 -13.10 14.51
CA MET A 101 -6.94 -14.20 14.24
C MET A 101 -7.89 -14.46 15.42
N ASP A 102 -7.38 -14.50 16.64
CA ASP A 102 -8.19 -14.74 17.84
C ASP A 102 -9.22 -13.63 18.07
N VAL A 103 -8.83 -12.37 17.84
CA VAL A 103 -9.73 -11.23 17.95
C VAL A 103 -10.88 -11.33 16.94
N TYR A 104 -10.60 -11.63 15.67
CA TYR A 104 -11.65 -11.71 14.65
C TYR A 104 -12.54 -12.96 14.80
N LYS A 105 -12.00 -14.07 15.28
CA LYS A 105 -12.80 -15.25 15.66
C LYS A 105 -13.77 -14.91 16.81
N ALA A 106 -13.31 -14.19 17.83
CA ALA A 106 -14.17 -13.73 18.92
C ALA A 106 -15.28 -12.78 18.43
N ILE A 107 -14.96 -11.91 17.46
CA ILE A 107 -15.96 -11.05 16.81
C ILE A 107 -16.97 -11.87 16.02
N GLY A 108 -16.57 -12.94 15.33
CA GLY A 108 -17.49 -13.85 14.65
C GLY A 108 -18.48 -14.50 15.62
N ALA A 109 -17.99 -15.02 16.75
CA ALA A 109 -18.84 -15.57 17.81
C ALA A 109 -19.81 -14.51 18.39
N TRP A 110 -19.39 -13.25 18.46
CA TRP A 110 -20.23 -12.13 18.86
C TRP A 110 -21.30 -11.79 17.82
N MET A 111 -20.94 -11.76 16.53
CA MET A 111 -21.85 -11.47 15.41
C MET A 111 -22.97 -12.50 15.29
N LYS A 112 -22.74 -13.75 15.68
CA LYS A 112 -23.77 -14.79 15.76
C LYS A 112 -24.93 -14.44 16.70
N LYS A 113 -24.65 -13.73 17.80
CA LYS A 113 -25.64 -13.34 18.83
C LYS A 113 -26.10 -11.89 18.70
N TYR A 114 -25.54 -11.15 17.75
CA TYR A 114 -25.82 -9.73 17.61
C TYR A 114 -27.30 -9.47 17.25
N SER A 115 -27.89 -8.44 17.84
CA SER A 115 -29.27 -8.03 17.55
C SER A 115 -29.35 -6.52 17.29
N SER A 116 -28.78 -5.73 18.20
CA SER A 116 -28.80 -4.27 18.15
C SER A 116 -27.53 -3.68 18.78
N GLY A 117 -27.35 -2.37 18.60
CA GLY A 117 -26.24 -1.63 19.20
C GLY A 117 -25.12 -1.31 18.20
N PRO A 118 -24.02 -0.70 18.68
CA PRO A 118 -22.88 -0.38 17.84
C PRO A 118 -22.04 -1.64 17.54
N LEU A 119 -21.54 -1.74 16.31
CA LEU A 119 -20.56 -2.76 15.95
C LEU A 119 -19.21 -2.50 16.65
N PRO A 120 -18.45 -3.57 17.02
CA PRO A 120 -17.11 -3.44 17.60
C PRO A 120 -16.18 -2.62 16.70
N LYS A 121 -15.26 -1.85 17.31
CA LYS A 121 -14.31 -1.00 16.57
C LYS A 121 -13.47 -1.80 15.58
N ALA A 122 -12.99 -2.97 16.00
CA ALA A 122 -12.24 -3.89 15.14
C ALA A 122 -13.06 -4.38 13.93
N PHE A 123 -14.37 -4.57 14.06
CA PHE A 123 -15.22 -4.92 12.91
C PHE A 123 -15.39 -3.74 11.95
N LYS A 124 -15.50 -2.51 12.50
CA LYS A 124 -15.71 -1.29 11.70
C LYS A 124 -14.53 -0.94 10.78
N ILE A 125 -13.31 -1.37 11.12
CA ILE A 125 -12.11 -1.08 10.33
C ILE A 125 -11.89 -2.05 9.17
N ILE A 126 -12.60 -3.19 9.14
CA ILE A 126 -12.43 -4.23 8.10
C ILE A 126 -12.47 -3.65 6.67
N PRO A 127 -13.44 -2.77 6.29
CA PRO A 127 -13.49 -2.23 4.92
C PRO A 127 -12.26 -1.42 4.49
N SER A 128 -11.45 -0.95 5.44
CA SER A 128 -10.25 -0.14 5.17
C SER A 128 -8.98 -0.98 5.08
N LEU A 129 -9.05 -2.28 5.37
CA LEU A 129 -7.91 -3.18 5.30
C LEU A 129 -7.63 -3.60 3.85
N THR A 130 -6.36 -3.80 3.53
CA THR A 130 -5.95 -4.33 2.22
C THR A 130 -6.42 -5.77 2.03
N ASN A 131 -6.31 -6.59 3.08
CA ASN A 131 -6.76 -8.00 3.12
C ASN A 131 -8.12 -8.16 3.82
N TRP A 132 -9.07 -7.26 3.54
CA TRP A 132 -10.39 -7.27 4.19
C TRP A 132 -11.16 -8.60 4.02
N GLU A 133 -10.97 -9.32 2.91
CA GLU A 133 -11.66 -10.60 2.65
C GLU A 133 -11.20 -11.71 3.59
N GLU A 134 -9.90 -11.85 3.79
CA GLU A 134 -9.32 -12.84 4.71
C GLU A 134 -9.75 -12.56 6.15
N VAL A 135 -9.68 -11.28 6.54
CA VAL A 135 -10.10 -10.85 7.87
C VAL A 135 -11.61 -11.06 8.07
N LEU A 136 -12.43 -10.78 7.06
CA LEU A 136 -13.86 -11.04 7.10
C LEU A 136 -14.16 -12.54 7.21
N TYR A 137 -13.42 -13.38 6.50
CA TYR A 137 -13.60 -14.83 6.55
C TYR A 137 -13.40 -15.39 7.97
N LEU A 138 -12.44 -14.86 8.73
CA LEU A 138 -12.21 -15.25 10.13
C LEU A 138 -13.41 -15.01 11.05
N THR A 139 -14.30 -14.06 10.69
CA THR A 139 -15.51 -13.76 11.46
C THR A 139 -16.69 -14.69 11.14
N ASN A 140 -16.49 -15.68 10.25
CA ASN A 140 -17.47 -16.68 9.83
C ASN A 140 -18.85 -16.08 9.45
N PRO A 141 -18.95 -15.36 8.33
CA PRO A 141 -20.14 -14.61 7.97
C PRO A 141 -21.41 -15.46 7.71
N VAL A 142 -21.24 -16.76 7.48
CA VAL A 142 -22.36 -17.71 7.30
C VAL A 142 -23.19 -17.86 8.58
N GLU A 143 -22.54 -17.78 9.74
CA GLU A 143 -23.20 -17.94 11.04
C GLU A 143 -23.72 -16.63 11.66
N TRP A 144 -23.60 -15.52 10.95
CA TRP A 144 -24.07 -14.24 11.48
C TRP A 144 -25.58 -14.24 11.67
N SER A 145 -26.03 -13.51 12.68
CA SER A 145 -27.46 -13.22 12.82
C SER A 145 -27.95 -12.36 11.64
N ALA A 146 -29.24 -12.44 11.32
CA ALA A 146 -29.85 -11.58 10.31
C ALA A 146 -29.67 -10.07 10.62
N CYS A 147 -29.72 -9.69 11.90
CA CYS A 147 -29.43 -8.33 12.35
C CYS A 147 -27.96 -7.94 12.09
N GLY A 148 -27.03 -8.88 12.29
CA GLY A 148 -25.60 -8.72 12.04
C GLY A 148 -25.33 -8.51 10.56
N MET A 149 -25.95 -9.33 9.71
CA MET A 149 -25.86 -9.19 8.26
C MET A 149 -26.34 -7.81 7.78
N ARG A 150 -27.46 -7.30 8.32
CA ARG A 150 -27.94 -5.94 8.00
C ARG A 150 -26.94 -4.86 8.42
N ALA A 151 -26.42 -4.94 9.65
CA ALA A 151 -25.49 -3.96 10.17
C ALA A 151 -24.16 -3.97 9.40
N ALA A 152 -23.65 -5.16 9.09
CA ALA A 152 -22.48 -5.35 8.25
C ALA A 152 -22.72 -4.81 6.84
N THR A 153 -23.83 -5.16 6.18
CA THR A 153 -24.15 -4.67 4.83
C THR A 153 -24.20 -3.15 4.79
N LYS A 154 -24.80 -2.50 5.79
CA LYS A 154 -24.81 -1.03 5.90
C LYS A 154 -23.39 -0.46 5.99
N LEU A 155 -22.51 -1.07 6.77
CA LEU A 155 -21.11 -0.66 6.95
C LEU A 155 -20.29 -0.87 5.66
N PHE A 156 -20.39 -2.04 5.04
CA PHE A 156 -19.62 -2.38 3.85
C PHE A 156 -20.11 -1.57 2.63
N ALA A 157 -21.42 -1.38 2.46
CA ALA A 157 -21.96 -0.58 1.37
C ALA A 157 -21.51 0.89 1.42
N SER A 158 -21.27 1.47 2.60
CA SER A 158 -20.82 2.86 2.72
C SER A 158 -19.30 3.04 2.59
N ASN A 159 -18.50 2.02 2.92
CA ASN A 159 -17.04 2.16 3.01
C ASN A 159 -16.27 1.44 1.90
N LEU A 160 -16.83 0.40 1.27
CA LEU A 160 -16.15 -0.31 0.19
C LEU A 160 -16.28 0.39 -1.17
N ASN A 161 -15.28 0.19 -2.02
CA ASN A 161 -15.36 0.52 -3.45
C ASN A 161 -16.33 -0.43 -4.17
N ASP A 162 -16.89 -0.03 -5.31
CA ASP A 162 -17.94 -0.81 -6.00
C ASP A 162 -17.51 -2.24 -6.35
N LYS A 163 -16.25 -2.44 -6.76
CA LYS A 163 -15.68 -3.77 -7.03
C LYS A 163 -15.61 -4.65 -5.77
N MET A 164 -15.22 -4.06 -4.64
CA MET A 164 -15.13 -4.78 -3.35
C MET A 164 -16.52 -5.07 -2.80
N ALA A 165 -17.44 -4.11 -2.90
CA ALA A 165 -18.84 -4.28 -2.50
C ALA A 165 -19.53 -5.38 -3.33
N GLN A 166 -19.25 -5.46 -4.63
CA GLN A 166 -19.73 -6.54 -5.50
C GLN A 166 -19.28 -7.91 -4.99
N ARG A 167 -18.00 -8.04 -4.59
CA ARG A 167 -17.46 -9.30 -4.01
C ARG A 167 -18.14 -9.66 -2.70
N PHE A 168 -18.32 -8.70 -1.80
CA PHE A 168 -19.08 -8.90 -0.55
C PHE A 168 -20.53 -9.35 -0.84
N TYR A 169 -21.21 -8.73 -1.81
CA TYR A 169 -22.58 -9.08 -2.14
C TYR A 169 -22.69 -10.50 -2.69
N ASN A 170 -21.79 -10.89 -3.59
CA ASN A 170 -21.80 -12.22 -4.21
C ASN A 170 -21.40 -13.32 -3.21
N LEU A 171 -20.34 -13.11 -2.42
CA LEU A 171 -19.78 -14.16 -1.57
C LEU A 171 -20.45 -14.28 -0.19
N VAL A 172 -21.09 -13.22 0.30
CA VAL A 172 -21.62 -13.18 1.67
C VAL A 172 -23.13 -12.92 1.70
N LEU A 173 -23.59 -11.82 1.10
CA LEU A 173 -24.99 -11.41 1.24
C LEU A 173 -25.95 -12.31 0.44
N LEU A 174 -25.63 -12.58 -0.83
CA LEU A 174 -26.49 -13.37 -1.72
C LEU A 174 -26.68 -14.81 -1.20
N PRO A 175 -25.62 -15.57 -0.82
CA PRO A 175 -25.79 -16.92 -0.29
C PRO A 175 -26.63 -16.95 0.99
N ALA A 176 -26.39 -16.01 1.92
CA ALA A 176 -27.16 -15.93 3.16
C ALA A 176 -28.65 -15.67 2.93
N VAL A 177 -28.99 -14.83 1.94
CA VAL A 177 -30.39 -14.56 1.55
C VAL A 177 -31.03 -15.79 0.92
N ARG A 178 -30.32 -16.48 0.02
CA ARG A 178 -30.85 -17.68 -0.65
C ARG A 178 -31.08 -18.82 0.32
N GLU A 179 -30.16 -19.03 1.27
CA GLU A 179 -30.32 -20.03 2.31
C GLU A 179 -31.55 -19.76 3.20
N ASP A 180 -31.77 -18.51 3.60
CA ASP A 180 -32.94 -18.12 4.41
C ASP A 180 -34.26 -18.35 3.64
N ILE A 181 -34.31 -17.99 2.35
CA ILE A 181 -35.48 -18.22 1.49
C ILE A 181 -35.72 -19.72 1.28
N ALA A 182 -34.68 -20.50 1.03
CA ALA A 182 -34.78 -21.94 0.85
C ALA A 182 -35.32 -22.63 2.12
N LYS A 183 -34.87 -22.18 3.29
CA LYS A 183 -35.25 -22.75 4.59
C LYS A 183 -36.66 -22.37 5.04
N TYR A 184 -37.03 -21.09 4.95
CA TYR A 184 -38.28 -20.60 5.54
C TYR A 184 -39.37 -20.25 4.52
N ARG A 185 -39.07 -20.28 3.21
CA ARG A 185 -39.97 -19.86 2.12
C ARG A 185 -40.42 -18.39 2.22
N ARG A 186 -39.79 -17.61 3.10
CA ARG A 186 -39.97 -16.18 3.33
C ARG A 186 -38.62 -15.60 3.77
N LEU A 187 -38.38 -14.33 3.46
CA LEU A 187 -37.14 -13.66 3.83
C LEU A 187 -37.26 -12.95 5.18
N ASN A 188 -36.27 -13.11 6.05
CA ASN A 188 -36.16 -12.33 7.28
C ASN A 188 -36.18 -10.82 7.00
N PHE A 189 -36.89 -10.04 7.82
CA PHE A 189 -36.97 -8.59 7.67
C PHE A 189 -35.60 -7.90 7.64
N ASN A 190 -34.65 -8.33 8.48
CA ASN A 190 -33.33 -7.71 8.52
C ASN A 190 -32.52 -8.00 7.25
N LEU A 191 -32.66 -9.19 6.66
CA LEU A 191 -32.03 -9.53 5.38
C LEU A 191 -32.67 -8.75 4.23
N TYR A 192 -33.99 -8.56 4.26
CA TYR A 192 -34.69 -7.68 3.32
C TYR A 192 -34.19 -6.24 3.42
N GLU A 193 -34.02 -5.72 4.63
CA GLU A 193 -33.40 -4.41 4.85
C GLU A 193 -31.94 -4.37 4.40
N ALA A 194 -31.18 -5.44 4.61
CA ALA A 194 -29.79 -5.55 4.15
C ALA A 194 -29.71 -5.37 2.62
N LEU A 195 -30.55 -6.06 1.86
CA LEU A 195 -30.65 -5.90 0.42
C LEU A 195 -31.02 -4.46 0.01
N LYS A 196 -31.98 -3.84 0.71
CA LYS A 196 -32.30 -2.41 0.48
C LYS A 196 -31.13 -1.48 0.78
N LYS A 197 -30.28 -1.80 1.77
CA LYS A 197 -29.06 -1.02 2.06
C LYS A 197 -27.95 -1.27 1.04
N ALA A 198 -27.87 -2.48 0.49
CA ALA A 198 -26.91 -2.78 -0.58
C ALA A 198 -27.17 -1.96 -1.86
N MET A 199 -28.44 -1.58 -2.11
CA MET A 199 -28.85 -0.72 -3.24
C MET A 199 -28.26 0.69 -3.24
N PHE A 200 -27.64 1.15 -2.15
CA PHE A 200 -26.88 2.42 -2.17
C PHE A 200 -25.67 2.37 -3.11
N LYS A 201 -25.25 1.16 -3.55
CA LYS A 201 -24.30 0.94 -4.63
C LYS A 201 -24.96 0.13 -5.76
N PRO A 202 -25.72 0.79 -6.66
CA PRO A 202 -26.52 0.10 -7.67
C PRO A 202 -25.66 -0.73 -8.64
N ALA A 203 -24.51 -0.24 -9.08
CA ALA A 203 -23.62 -0.99 -9.97
C ALA A 203 -23.12 -2.30 -9.34
N ALA A 204 -22.72 -2.26 -8.06
CA ALA A 204 -22.30 -3.44 -7.32
C ALA A 204 -23.46 -4.40 -7.05
N TRP A 205 -24.65 -3.86 -6.78
CA TRP A 205 -25.85 -4.67 -6.53
C TRP A 205 -26.29 -5.44 -7.80
N MET A 206 -26.34 -4.78 -8.95
CA MET A 206 -26.72 -5.44 -10.21
C MET A 206 -25.74 -6.58 -10.56
N LYS A 207 -24.43 -6.31 -10.50
CA LYS A 207 -23.40 -7.28 -10.85
C LYS A 207 -23.15 -8.36 -9.79
N GLY A 208 -23.40 -8.04 -8.52
CA GLY A 208 -23.11 -8.93 -7.38
C GLY A 208 -24.31 -9.71 -6.88
N ILE A 209 -25.54 -9.29 -7.22
CA ILE A 209 -26.78 -9.89 -6.75
C ILE A 209 -27.68 -10.27 -7.93
N LEU A 210 -28.11 -9.29 -8.74
CA LEU A 210 -29.13 -9.55 -9.77
C LEU A 210 -28.64 -10.49 -10.88
N LEU A 211 -27.49 -10.17 -11.48
CA LEU A 211 -26.95 -10.99 -12.58
C LEU A 211 -26.57 -12.41 -12.13
N PRO A 212 -25.86 -12.61 -11.00
CA PRO A 212 -25.61 -13.96 -10.50
C PRO A 212 -26.91 -14.72 -10.17
N LEU A 213 -27.89 -14.05 -9.56
CA LEU A 213 -29.18 -14.67 -9.28
C LEU A 213 -29.89 -15.12 -10.56
N ALA A 214 -29.91 -14.29 -11.61
CA ALA A 214 -30.56 -14.59 -12.87
C ALA A 214 -29.82 -15.63 -13.72
N ALA A 215 -28.49 -15.69 -13.63
CA ALA A 215 -27.66 -16.67 -14.32
C ALA A 215 -27.76 -18.07 -13.69
N GLU A 216 -28.00 -18.13 -12.37
CA GLU A 216 -28.18 -19.38 -11.63
C GLU A 216 -29.66 -19.80 -11.58
N ASN A 217 -29.95 -20.89 -10.85
CA ASN A 217 -31.29 -21.43 -10.67
C ASN A 217 -32.19 -20.53 -9.79
N CYS A 218 -32.58 -19.36 -10.29
CA CYS A 218 -33.51 -18.44 -9.64
C CYS A 218 -34.90 -19.07 -9.51
N THR A 219 -35.41 -19.15 -8.28
CA THR A 219 -36.76 -19.60 -8.00
C THR A 219 -37.77 -18.46 -8.13
N LEU A 220 -39.05 -18.79 -8.39
CA LEU A 220 -40.12 -17.78 -8.45
C LEU A 220 -40.23 -16.96 -7.15
N GLN A 221 -39.99 -17.59 -6.00
CA GLN A 221 -40.04 -16.92 -4.69
C GLN A 221 -38.91 -15.90 -4.54
N GLU A 222 -37.68 -16.27 -4.92
CA GLU A 222 -36.56 -15.33 -4.97
C GLU A 222 -36.90 -14.18 -5.91
N ALA A 223 -37.31 -14.46 -7.16
CA ALA A 223 -37.66 -13.43 -8.14
C ALA A 223 -38.73 -12.44 -7.63
N MET A 224 -39.78 -12.92 -6.97
CA MET A 224 -40.80 -12.05 -6.35
C MET A 224 -40.21 -11.15 -5.25
N ILE A 225 -39.35 -11.70 -4.39
CA ILE A 225 -38.73 -10.93 -3.29
C ILE A 225 -37.79 -9.86 -3.84
N PHE A 226 -36.86 -10.23 -4.72
CA PHE A 226 -35.90 -9.30 -5.32
C PHE A 226 -36.60 -8.26 -6.21
N GLY A 227 -37.62 -8.66 -6.99
CA GLY A 227 -38.46 -7.76 -7.78
C GLY A 227 -39.19 -6.73 -6.90
N SER A 228 -39.67 -7.14 -5.72
CA SER A 228 -40.30 -6.21 -4.77
C SER A 228 -39.34 -5.13 -4.24
N ILE A 229 -38.04 -5.44 -4.17
CA ILE A 229 -37.01 -4.50 -3.71
C ILE A 229 -36.72 -3.49 -4.82
N LEU A 230 -36.55 -3.97 -6.05
CA LEU A 230 -36.37 -3.12 -7.24
C LEU A 230 -37.53 -2.13 -7.42
N ALA A 231 -38.76 -2.58 -7.21
CA ALA A 231 -39.93 -1.71 -7.31
C ALA A 231 -39.98 -0.61 -6.22
N LYS A 232 -39.34 -0.84 -5.06
CA LYS A 232 -39.38 0.08 -3.90
C LYS A 232 -38.19 1.04 -3.83
N VAL A 233 -37.09 0.75 -4.51
CA VAL A 233 -35.87 1.55 -4.45
C VAL A 233 -35.69 2.33 -5.75
N ARG A 234 -35.44 3.63 -5.65
CA ARG A 234 -35.17 4.47 -6.81
C ARG A 234 -33.75 4.22 -7.32
N VAL A 235 -33.61 3.61 -8.49
CA VAL A 235 -32.33 3.33 -9.14
C VAL A 235 -32.03 4.40 -10.21
N PRO A 236 -30.79 4.92 -10.30
CA PRO A 236 -30.42 5.83 -11.38
C PRO A 236 -30.57 5.18 -12.76
N VAL A 237 -31.12 5.93 -13.73
CA VAL A 237 -31.50 5.43 -15.06
C VAL A 237 -30.34 4.74 -15.79
N GLN A 238 -29.12 5.28 -15.68
CA GLN A 238 -27.93 4.70 -16.32
C GLN A 238 -27.64 3.28 -15.82
N HIS A 239 -27.81 3.03 -14.52
CA HIS A 239 -27.63 1.69 -13.97
C HIS A 239 -28.80 0.77 -14.29
N SER A 240 -30.03 1.32 -14.32
CA SER A 240 -31.22 0.55 -14.70
C SER A 240 -31.22 0.11 -16.16
N ALA A 241 -30.72 0.95 -17.08
CA ALA A 241 -30.67 0.64 -18.50
C ALA A 241 -29.54 -0.36 -18.85
N ALA A 242 -28.51 -0.43 -18.01
CA ALA A 242 -27.37 -1.33 -18.21
C ALA A 242 -27.55 -2.71 -17.54
N ALA A 243 -28.52 -2.84 -16.64
CA ALA A 243 -28.86 -4.08 -15.95
C ALA A 243 -29.83 -4.92 -16.78
#